data_AF-A0A8J7PEA0-F1
#
_entry.id   AF-A0A8J7PEA0-F1
#
_cell.length_a   1.000
_cell.length_b   1.000
_cell.length_c   1.000
_cell.angle_alpha   90.00
_cell.angle_beta   90.00
_cell.angle_gamma   90.00
#
_symmetry.space_group_name_H-M   'P 1'
#
loop_
_entity.id
_entity.type
_entity.pdbx_description
1 polymer ?
#
loop_
_entity_poly.entity_id
_entity_poly.type
_entity_poly.pdbx_seq_one_letter_code
_entity_poly.pdbx_strand_id
1 'polypeptide(L)'
;MLALSDDPSISEGANGQLERLFAFVGKQRLTQELSSLERVFRTSWCPPGEQFSLSADLAIPTVGLMSLSRNGYLREAAVRRLIESGDCSVIPFLLLRLRDWVVKVRDLALSGLGAVLQNKSRDASVLEELARSLPLLFLLERSPKCSASMDLITDLCREAVQFDSKSAIELVLSGVQCSSWLAKLVLEHCLADSFLPLLHCEDERIAMMAFNSIRSVGESGNLIELGIDDFPALLRELFSSKHTELRVEALRSYFAGFSANRSDELAEVLKESLFSERAGVRALAQYLLKGENIEMLFRARLQNLSHRLDQFEEVKVSELVVCLSCMKQFGLTVENEEMLEPLLMHSSASVRAAAFEVALFQCLNRGQEDQFLAFLYRCLEDGSGKCIKVAIKHLDSKFAVDFKRVAGYIQREPLAKRSLKLMPHLSKLDFWQALSLLLFSFNAACLDDSDDAKKRIVVCLDNWLRKRNSSFVRPNQEAVQRARAAFNRFGKNLSESLRVPLEAVLAQEQS
;
A
#
# COMPACT_ATOMS: atom_id res chain seq x y z
N MET A 1 -9.16 3.54 -33.07
CA MET A 1 -8.99 4.14 -31.73
C MET A 1 -7.84 3.51 -30.95
N LEU A 2 -7.63 2.17 -30.99
CA LEU A 2 -6.50 1.51 -30.32
C LEU A 2 -5.11 1.77 -30.93
N ALA A 3 -5.05 2.29 -32.16
CA ALA A 3 -3.79 2.71 -32.80
C ALA A 3 -3.37 4.16 -32.47
N LEU A 4 -3.91 4.76 -31.40
CA LEU A 4 -3.73 6.20 -31.08
C LEU A 4 -3.06 6.46 -29.72
N SER A 5 -2.38 5.45 -29.16
CA SER A 5 -1.50 5.61 -28.01
C SER A 5 -0.10 5.15 -28.41
N ASP A 6 0.87 6.07 -28.46
CA ASP A 6 2.29 5.72 -28.57
C ASP A 6 2.83 5.07 -27.27
N ASP A 7 1.99 5.01 -26.22
CA ASP A 7 2.29 4.37 -24.96
C ASP A 7 1.58 2.99 -24.87
N PRO A 8 2.32 1.87 -24.90
CA PRO A 8 1.74 0.53 -24.82
C PRO A 8 1.03 0.25 -23.49
N SER A 9 1.34 0.97 -22.40
CA SER A 9 0.70 0.79 -21.08
C SER A 9 -0.75 1.29 -21.04
N ILE A 10 -1.12 2.22 -21.92
CA ILE A 10 -2.50 2.73 -22.05
C ILE A 10 -3.35 1.78 -22.91
N SER A 11 -2.73 0.95 -23.76
CA SER A 11 -3.44 0.13 -24.76
C SER A 11 -4.27 -1.01 -24.16
N GLU A 12 -3.83 -1.63 -23.06
CA GLU A 12 -4.57 -2.70 -22.36
C GLU A 12 -5.77 -2.15 -21.57
N GLY A 13 -5.59 -1.03 -20.86
CA GLY A 13 -6.66 -0.34 -20.14
C GLY A 13 -7.70 0.30 -21.08
N ALA A 14 -7.25 0.90 -22.18
CA ALA A 14 -8.11 1.49 -23.20
C ALA A 14 -8.88 0.42 -24.00
N ASN A 15 -8.31 -0.77 -24.21
CA ASN A 15 -9.02 -1.93 -24.76
C ASN A 15 -10.18 -2.34 -23.85
N GLY A 16 -9.93 -2.50 -22.55
CA GLY A 16 -10.98 -2.85 -21.58
C GLY A 16 -12.07 -1.78 -21.46
N GLN A 17 -11.71 -0.49 -21.56
CA GLN A 17 -12.68 0.61 -21.53
C GLN A 17 -13.47 0.75 -22.83
N LEU A 18 -12.84 0.57 -24.00
CA LEU A 18 -13.53 0.54 -25.28
C LEU A 18 -14.43 -0.68 -25.39
N GLU A 19 -14.00 -1.86 -24.96
CA GLU A 19 -14.85 -3.05 -24.92
C GLU A 19 -16.04 -2.87 -23.99
N ARG A 20 -15.91 -2.14 -22.87
CA ARG A 20 -17.03 -1.77 -21.99
C ARG A 20 -17.93 -0.70 -22.61
N LEU A 21 -17.38 0.31 -23.28
CA LEU A 21 -18.13 1.30 -24.05
C LEU A 21 -18.91 0.63 -25.20
N PHE A 22 -18.31 -0.37 -25.85
CA PHE A 22 -18.94 -1.17 -26.90
C PHE A 22 -19.92 -2.21 -26.34
N ALA A 23 -19.73 -2.69 -25.12
CA ALA A 23 -20.72 -3.50 -24.41
C ALA A 23 -21.96 -2.67 -24.07
N PHE A 24 -21.78 -1.42 -23.67
CA PHE A 24 -22.84 -0.45 -23.40
C PHE A 24 -23.68 -0.10 -24.66
N VAL A 25 -23.04 0.01 -25.83
CA VAL A 25 -23.70 0.37 -27.11
C VAL A 25 -24.21 -0.86 -27.90
N GLY A 26 -23.88 -2.08 -27.47
CA GLY A 26 -24.32 -3.33 -28.13
C GLY A 26 -23.41 -3.76 -29.29
N LYS A 27 -22.39 -4.57 -28.97
CA LYS A 27 -21.30 -5.04 -29.87
C LYS A 27 -21.77 -5.64 -31.20
N GLN A 28 -22.87 -6.41 -31.23
CA GLN A 28 -23.35 -7.06 -32.46
C GLN A 28 -23.99 -6.09 -33.46
N ARG A 29 -24.79 -5.12 -32.99
CA ARG A 29 -25.47 -4.13 -33.84
C ARG A 29 -24.46 -3.15 -34.44
N LEU A 30 -23.50 -2.73 -33.64
CA LEU A 30 -22.34 -1.94 -34.03
C LEU A 30 -21.54 -2.58 -35.17
N THR A 31 -21.28 -3.89 -35.11
CA THR A 31 -20.43 -4.57 -36.09
C THR A 31 -21.10 -4.65 -37.47
N GLN A 32 -22.41 -4.90 -37.52
CA GLN A 32 -23.20 -4.90 -38.77
C GLN A 32 -23.33 -3.49 -39.38
N GLU A 33 -23.62 -2.47 -38.58
CA GLU A 33 -23.67 -1.09 -39.08
C GLU A 33 -22.30 -0.58 -39.52
N LEU A 34 -21.23 -0.90 -38.79
CA LEU A 34 -19.86 -0.51 -39.15
C LEU A 34 -19.40 -1.10 -40.49
N SER A 35 -19.75 -2.36 -40.80
CA SER A 35 -19.43 -2.97 -42.10
C SER A 35 -20.17 -2.33 -43.28
N SER A 36 -21.40 -1.87 -43.04
CA SER A 36 -22.21 -1.11 -44.01
C SER A 36 -21.63 0.30 -44.23
N LEU A 37 -21.14 0.92 -43.16
CA LEU A 37 -20.49 2.22 -43.15
C LEU A 37 -19.07 2.18 -43.75
N GLU A 38 -18.32 1.09 -43.62
CA GLU A 38 -16.96 0.94 -44.19
C GLU A 38 -16.92 1.16 -45.70
N ARG A 39 -17.97 0.74 -46.39
CA ARG A 39 -18.15 0.99 -47.83
C ARG A 39 -18.36 2.47 -48.13
N VAL A 40 -19.14 3.19 -47.30
CA VAL A 40 -19.32 4.65 -47.40
C VAL A 40 -18.00 5.37 -47.06
N PHE A 41 -17.24 4.89 -46.07
CA PHE A 41 -15.97 5.44 -45.63
C PHE A 41 -14.85 5.35 -46.68
N ARG A 42 -14.84 4.29 -47.50
CA ARG A 42 -13.80 4.08 -48.52
C ARG A 42 -14.00 4.91 -49.79
N THR A 43 -15.24 5.30 -50.11
CA THR A 43 -15.56 6.02 -51.36
C THR A 43 -15.73 7.52 -51.18
N SER A 44 -15.70 8.03 -49.94
CA SER A 44 -15.89 9.45 -49.63
C SER A 44 -14.57 10.22 -49.59
N TRP A 45 -13.89 10.31 -50.73
CA TRP A 45 -12.88 11.35 -50.93
C TRP A 45 -13.59 12.67 -51.24
N CYS A 46 -13.36 13.68 -50.41
CA CYS A 46 -13.92 15.03 -50.60
C CYS A 46 -12.77 15.95 -51.05
N PRO A 47 -12.88 16.64 -52.19
CA PRO A 47 -11.87 17.58 -52.66
C PRO A 47 -11.63 18.70 -51.63
N PRO A 48 -10.40 19.26 -51.54
CA PRO A 48 -10.15 20.43 -50.71
C PRO A 48 -11.06 21.60 -51.11
N GLY A 49 -11.88 22.09 -50.17
CA GLY A 49 -12.78 23.23 -50.37
C GLY A 49 -14.27 22.86 -50.47
N GLU A 50 -14.61 21.58 -50.65
CA GLU A 50 -16.00 21.13 -50.61
C GLU A 50 -16.42 20.76 -49.18
N GLN A 51 -17.65 21.13 -48.81
CA GLN A 51 -18.23 20.72 -47.53
C GLN A 51 -18.90 19.36 -47.68
N PHE A 52 -18.40 18.38 -46.93
CA PHE A 52 -19.06 17.10 -46.81
C PHE A 52 -20.37 17.26 -46.02
N SER A 53 -21.50 16.86 -46.60
CA SER A 53 -22.82 16.92 -45.95
C SER A 53 -23.39 15.52 -45.77
N LEU A 54 -23.94 15.26 -44.58
CA LEU A 54 -24.61 14.01 -44.26
C LEU A 54 -26.11 14.17 -44.48
N SER A 55 -26.78 13.12 -44.98
CA SER A 55 -28.24 13.14 -45.12
C SER A 55 -28.91 13.39 -43.76
N ALA A 56 -29.96 14.21 -43.78
CA ALA A 56 -30.79 14.46 -42.60
C ALA A 56 -31.49 13.19 -42.11
N ASP A 57 -31.71 12.19 -42.98
CA ASP A 57 -32.44 10.95 -42.69
C ASP A 57 -31.61 9.92 -41.90
N LEU A 58 -30.32 10.17 -41.71
CA LEU A 58 -29.46 9.25 -40.94
C LEU A 58 -29.79 9.30 -39.46
N ALA A 59 -29.92 8.12 -38.85
CA ALA A 59 -30.14 7.98 -37.41
C ALA A 59 -28.94 8.51 -36.60
N ILE A 60 -29.22 9.18 -35.48
CA ILE A 60 -28.20 9.81 -34.63
C ILE A 60 -27.09 8.85 -34.18
N PRO A 61 -27.37 7.61 -33.73
CA PRO A 61 -26.31 6.66 -33.39
C PRO A 61 -25.37 6.38 -34.57
N THR A 62 -25.90 6.23 -35.78
CA THR A 62 -25.12 6.01 -37.00
C THR A 62 -24.23 7.22 -37.31
N VAL A 63 -24.76 8.45 -37.17
CA VAL A 63 -23.96 9.68 -37.28
C VAL A 63 -22.87 9.73 -36.19
N GLY A 64 -23.20 9.33 -34.97
CA GLY A 64 -22.26 9.18 -33.85
C GLY A 64 -21.10 8.26 -34.19
N LEU A 65 -21.36 7.11 -34.82
CA LEU A 65 -20.32 6.21 -35.32
C LEU A 65 -19.49 6.83 -36.46
N MET A 66 -20.11 7.62 -37.33
CA MET A 66 -19.39 8.37 -38.37
C MET A 66 -18.42 9.40 -37.79
N SER A 67 -18.71 9.98 -36.61
CA SER A 67 -17.78 10.85 -35.90
C SER A 67 -16.49 10.14 -35.45
N LEU A 68 -16.44 8.81 -35.50
CA LEU A 68 -15.26 8.00 -35.18
C LEU A 68 -14.40 7.64 -36.40
N SER A 69 -14.76 8.14 -37.60
CA SER A 69 -14.06 7.87 -38.85
C SER A 69 -12.58 8.28 -38.83
N ARG A 70 -11.74 7.66 -39.67
CA ARG A 70 -10.38 8.16 -39.93
C ARG A 70 -10.37 9.45 -40.77
N ASN A 71 -11.38 9.64 -41.61
CA ASN A 71 -11.50 10.83 -42.46
C ASN A 71 -11.95 12.05 -41.63
N GLY A 72 -11.09 13.07 -41.56
CA GLY A 72 -11.36 14.29 -40.79
C GLY A 72 -12.57 15.09 -41.28
N TYR A 73 -12.82 15.13 -42.60
CA TYR A 73 -13.98 15.83 -43.18
C TYR A 73 -15.29 15.18 -42.79
N LEU A 74 -15.33 13.84 -42.83
CA LEU A 74 -16.52 13.10 -42.43
C LEU A 74 -16.77 13.17 -40.93
N ARG A 75 -15.70 13.17 -40.11
CA ARG A 75 -15.85 13.44 -38.67
C ARG A 75 -16.42 14.83 -38.42
N GLU A 76 -15.90 15.86 -39.10
CA GLU A 76 -16.41 17.22 -38.97
C GLU A 76 -17.88 17.31 -39.36
N ALA A 77 -18.27 16.71 -40.49
CA ALA A 77 -19.65 16.66 -40.95
C ALA A 77 -20.57 15.91 -39.98
N ALA A 78 -20.10 14.79 -39.42
CA ALA A 78 -20.82 14.03 -38.40
C ALA A 78 -21.03 14.86 -37.14
N VAL A 79 -19.99 15.53 -36.63
CA VAL A 79 -20.13 16.41 -35.46
C VAL A 79 -21.12 17.54 -35.73
N ARG A 80 -21.07 18.18 -36.90
CA ARG A 80 -22.02 19.23 -37.28
C ARG A 80 -23.46 18.71 -37.27
N ARG A 81 -23.69 17.53 -37.87
CA ARG A 81 -25.01 16.88 -37.88
C ARG A 81 -25.50 16.46 -36.49
N LEU A 82 -24.60 16.02 -35.62
CA LEU A 82 -24.90 15.73 -34.21
C LEU A 82 -25.35 16.99 -33.46
N ILE A 83 -24.72 18.14 -33.72
CA ILE A 83 -25.11 19.41 -33.09
C ILE A 83 -26.48 19.86 -33.58
N GLU A 84 -26.73 19.77 -34.89
CA GLU A 84 -27.99 20.15 -35.53
C GLU A 84 -29.18 19.31 -35.08
N SER A 85 -28.97 18.11 -34.54
CA SER A 85 -30.08 17.27 -34.06
C SER A 85 -30.76 17.83 -32.81
N GLY A 86 -30.02 18.60 -31.99
CA GLY A 86 -30.48 19.06 -30.68
C GLY A 86 -30.76 17.95 -29.66
N ASP A 87 -30.41 16.69 -29.96
CA ASP A 87 -30.65 15.53 -29.11
C ASP A 87 -29.58 15.44 -28.01
N CYS A 88 -29.95 15.13 -26.77
CA CYS A 88 -28.99 15.00 -25.67
C CYS A 88 -28.13 13.72 -25.80
N SER A 89 -28.62 12.67 -26.48
CA SER A 89 -27.88 11.43 -26.73
C SER A 89 -26.59 11.61 -27.54
N VAL A 90 -26.36 12.83 -28.08
CA VAL A 90 -25.13 13.17 -28.79
C VAL A 90 -23.95 13.48 -27.86
N ILE A 91 -24.21 13.78 -26.57
CA ILE A 91 -23.21 14.16 -25.57
C ILE A 91 -22.00 13.21 -25.54
N PRO A 92 -22.13 11.88 -25.41
CA PRO A 92 -20.98 10.98 -25.38
C PRO A 92 -20.11 11.09 -26.65
N PHE A 93 -20.72 11.31 -27.82
CA PHE A 93 -19.97 11.47 -29.07
C PHE A 93 -19.23 12.81 -29.11
N LEU A 94 -19.86 13.91 -28.66
CA LEU A 94 -19.21 15.22 -28.57
C LEU A 94 -18.05 15.19 -27.57
N LEU A 95 -18.23 14.57 -26.41
CA LEU A 95 -17.18 14.37 -25.41
C LEU A 95 -15.98 13.62 -25.99
N LEU A 96 -16.22 12.51 -26.70
CA LEU A 96 -15.14 11.78 -27.38
C LEU A 96 -14.36 12.64 -28.39
N ARG A 97 -15.03 13.62 -29.02
CA ARG A 97 -14.41 14.51 -30.01
C ARG A 97 -13.66 15.70 -29.39
N LEU A 98 -13.80 15.95 -28.08
CA LEU A 98 -12.95 16.92 -27.38
C LEU A 98 -11.46 16.53 -27.37
N ARG A 99 -11.13 15.28 -27.72
CA ARG A 99 -9.75 14.80 -27.92
C ARG A 99 -9.34 14.62 -29.38
N ASP A 100 -10.12 15.13 -30.34
CA ASP A 100 -9.79 14.96 -31.76
C ASP A 100 -8.44 15.60 -32.11
N TRP A 101 -7.66 14.92 -32.95
CA TRP A 101 -6.37 15.43 -33.39
C TRP A 101 -6.52 16.60 -34.37
N VAL A 102 -7.68 16.73 -35.03
CA VAL A 102 -8.01 17.89 -35.88
C VAL A 102 -8.62 18.98 -35.01
N VAL A 103 -7.91 20.11 -34.87
CA VAL A 103 -8.33 21.27 -34.05
C VAL A 103 -9.75 21.72 -34.40
N LYS A 104 -10.07 21.86 -35.70
CA LYS A 104 -11.40 22.27 -36.16
C LYS A 104 -12.53 21.34 -35.70
N VAL A 105 -12.29 20.02 -35.64
CA VAL A 105 -13.29 19.05 -35.16
C VAL A 105 -13.47 19.18 -33.65
N ARG A 106 -12.37 19.43 -32.92
CA ARG A 106 -12.39 19.64 -31.47
C ARG A 106 -13.16 20.90 -31.09
N ASP A 107 -12.88 22.01 -31.76
CA ASP A 107 -13.54 23.29 -31.51
C ASP A 107 -15.04 23.20 -31.84
N LEU A 108 -15.37 22.51 -32.94
CA LEU A 108 -16.75 22.24 -33.30
C LEU A 108 -17.47 21.39 -32.25
N ALA A 109 -16.82 20.34 -31.73
CA ALA A 109 -17.39 19.51 -30.67
C ALA A 109 -17.57 20.28 -29.36
N LEU A 110 -16.61 21.15 -29.00
CA LEU A 110 -16.70 22.00 -27.82
C LEU A 110 -17.85 23.01 -27.93
N SER A 111 -17.95 23.71 -29.06
CA SER A 111 -19.06 24.63 -29.32
C SER A 111 -20.40 23.90 -29.34
N GLY A 112 -20.44 22.72 -29.94
CA GLY A 112 -21.61 21.84 -29.97
C GLY A 112 -22.08 21.42 -28.59
N LEU A 113 -21.14 20.99 -27.74
CA LEU A 113 -21.43 20.60 -26.37
C LEU A 113 -21.98 21.80 -25.58
N GLY A 114 -21.34 22.97 -25.70
CA GLY A 114 -21.84 24.21 -25.12
C GLY A 114 -23.27 24.56 -25.55
N ALA A 115 -23.60 24.37 -26.83
CA ALA A 115 -24.95 24.63 -27.35
C ALA A 115 -25.99 23.63 -26.81
N VAL A 116 -25.66 22.34 -26.73
CA VAL A 116 -26.54 21.32 -26.14
C VAL A 116 -26.84 21.66 -24.67
N LEU A 117 -25.82 22.07 -23.92
CA LEU A 117 -25.93 22.42 -22.51
C LEU A 117 -26.71 23.72 -22.31
N GLN A 118 -26.42 24.79 -23.06
CA GLN A 118 -27.13 26.06 -22.91
C GLN A 118 -28.63 25.94 -23.17
N ASN A 119 -29.02 25.12 -24.15
CA ASN A 119 -30.42 24.94 -24.50
C ASN A 119 -31.18 24.06 -23.51
N LYS A 120 -30.48 23.23 -22.71
CA LYS A 120 -31.09 22.15 -21.91
C LYS A 120 -30.40 21.90 -20.57
N SER A 121 -29.73 22.89 -19.99
CA SER A 121 -28.86 22.73 -18.81
C SER A 121 -29.56 22.19 -17.55
N ARG A 122 -30.90 22.23 -17.51
CA ARG A 122 -31.72 21.70 -16.41
C ARG A 122 -32.67 20.58 -16.85
N ASP A 123 -32.53 20.11 -18.07
CA ASP A 123 -33.30 18.97 -18.56
C ASP A 123 -32.75 17.69 -17.91
N ALA A 124 -33.62 16.93 -17.26
CA ALA A 124 -33.24 15.67 -16.62
C ALA A 124 -32.59 14.69 -17.62
N SER A 125 -32.97 14.75 -18.90
CA SER A 125 -32.38 13.90 -19.95
C SER A 125 -30.91 14.25 -20.26
N VAL A 126 -30.51 15.52 -20.13
CA VAL A 126 -29.11 15.94 -20.30
C VAL A 126 -28.28 15.47 -19.11
N LEU A 127 -28.79 15.66 -17.89
CA LEU A 127 -28.10 15.25 -16.68
C LEU A 127 -27.95 13.72 -16.61
N GLU A 128 -28.97 12.98 -17.04
CA GLU A 128 -28.91 11.52 -17.13
C GLU A 128 -27.84 11.06 -18.13
N GLU A 129 -27.74 11.71 -19.28
CA GLU A 129 -26.72 11.37 -20.28
C GLU A 129 -25.30 11.78 -19.84
N LEU A 130 -25.16 12.89 -19.11
CA LEU A 130 -23.90 13.27 -18.47
C LEU A 130 -23.48 12.26 -17.38
N ALA A 131 -24.42 11.81 -16.55
CA ALA A 131 -24.18 10.76 -15.55
C ALA A 131 -23.72 9.46 -16.20
N ARG A 132 -24.39 9.00 -17.26
CA ARG A 132 -23.95 7.85 -18.07
C ARG A 132 -22.57 8.05 -18.70
N SER A 133 -22.21 9.31 -18.98
CA SER A 133 -20.94 9.70 -19.59
C SER A 133 -19.81 9.99 -18.60
N LEU A 134 -20.02 9.83 -17.29
CA LEU A 134 -18.99 10.05 -16.26
C LEU A 134 -17.64 9.35 -16.56
N PRO A 135 -17.60 8.08 -17.04
CA PRO A 135 -16.34 7.44 -17.42
C PRO A 135 -15.59 8.18 -18.55
N LEU A 136 -16.32 8.76 -19.50
CA LEU A 136 -15.73 9.53 -20.61
C LEU A 136 -15.22 10.88 -20.13
N LEU A 137 -16.01 11.61 -19.35
CA LEU A 137 -15.61 12.90 -18.78
C LEU A 137 -14.30 12.77 -17.97
N PHE A 138 -14.18 11.70 -17.20
CA PHE A 138 -12.95 11.37 -16.49
C PHE A 138 -11.75 11.16 -17.42
N LEU A 139 -11.94 10.45 -18.55
CA LEU A 139 -10.86 10.26 -19.52
C LEU A 139 -10.42 11.55 -20.20
N LEU A 140 -11.29 12.57 -20.23
CA LEU A 140 -10.97 13.88 -20.78
C LEU A 140 -10.18 14.74 -19.79
N GLU A 141 -10.48 14.67 -18.50
CA GLU A 141 -9.78 15.38 -17.41
C GLU A 141 -8.27 15.12 -17.46
N ARG A 142 -7.86 13.86 -17.69
CA ARG A 142 -6.44 13.47 -17.75
C ARG A 142 -5.73 13.84 -19.04
N SER A 143 -6.44 14.40 -20.01
CA SER A 143 -5.90 14.67 -21.34
C SER A 143 -5.30 16.07 -21.40
N PRO A 144 -3.97 16.22 -21.60
CA PRO A 144 -3.36 17.54 -21.75
C PRO A 144 -3.91 18.31 -22.97
N LYS A 145 -4.47 17.59 -23.96
CA LYS A 145 -5.10 18.19 -25.15
C LYS A 145 -6.44 18.88 -24.86
N CYS A 146 -7.00 18.68 -23.66
CA CYS A 146 -8.27 19.24 -23.21
C CYS A 146 -8.10 20.37 -22.19
N SER A 147 -6.87 20.87 -21.95
CA SER A 147 -6.58 21.91 -20.95
C SER A 147 -7.49 23.13 -21.07
N ALA A 148 -7.79 23.58 -22.30
CA ALA A 148 -8.66 24.73 -22.57
C ALA A 148 -10.15 24.47 -22.27
N SER A 149 -10.54 23.22 -22.04
CA SER A 149 -11.93 22.80 -21.74
C SER A 149 -12.06 22.21 -20.35
N MET A 150 -11.02 22.25 -19.52
CA MET A 150 -11.00 21.61 -18.20
C MET A 150 -12.02 22.19 -17.23
N ASP A 151 -12.22 23.51 -17.25
CA ASP A 151 -13.22 24.17 -16.39
C ASP A 151 -14.62 23.66 -16.74
N LEU A 152 -14.95 23.64 -18.04
CA LEU A 152 -16.22 23.09 -18.54
C LEU A 152 -16.38 21.61 -18.18
N ILE A 153 -15.34 20.78 -18.37
CA ILE A 153 -15.41 19.34 -18.03
C ILE A 153 -15.63 19.16 -16.53
N THR A 154 -14.98 19.96 -15.70
CA THR A 154 -15.13 19.92 -14.24
C THR A 154 -16.54 20.31 -13.82
N ASP A 155 -17.09 21.37 -14.41
CA ASP A 155 -18.47 21.81 -14.16
C ASP A 155 -19.47 20.75 -14.61
N LEU A 156 -19.26 20.10 -15.75
CA LEU A 156 -20.11 19.01 -16.23
C LEU A 156 -20.07 17.78 -15.33
N CYS A 157 -18.89 17.41 -14.86
CA CYS A 157 -18.78 16.34 -13.89
C CYS A 157 -19.49 16.70 -12.58
N ARG A 158 -19.40 17.95 -12.12
CA ARG A 158 -20.12 18.42 -10.93
C ARG A 158 -21.63 18.24 -11.11
N GLU A 159 -22.18 18.71 -12.23
CA GLU A 159 -23.62 18.58 -12.51
C GLU A 159 -24.05 17.11 -12.62
N ALA A 160 -23.27 16.27 -13.29
CA ALA A 160 -23.54 14.84 -13.42
C ALA A 160 -23.54 14.12 -12.05
N VAL A 161 -22.55 14.44 -11.22
CA VAL A 161 -22.39 13.89 -9.86
C VAL A 161 -23.53 14.34 -8.94
N GLN A 162 -23.97 15.59 -9.06
CA GLN A 162 -25.13 16.10 -8.31
C GLN A 162 -26.44 15.43 -8.71
N PHE A 163 -26.59 15.09 -9.99
CA PHE A 163 -27.79 14.43 -10.50
C PHE A 163 -27.88 12.95 -10.11
N ASP A 164 -26.77 12.21 -10.23
CA ASP A 164 -26.72 10.78 -9.92
C ASP A 164 -25.48 10.42 -9.10
N SER A 165 -25.53 10.83 -7.82
CA SER A 165 -24.47 10.56 -6.85
C SER A 165 -24.20 9.06 -6.71
N LYS A 166 -25.25 8.25 -6.75
CA LYS A 166 -25.17 6.80 -6.59
C LYS A 166 -24.31 6.16 -7.69
N SER A 167 -24.61 6.44 -8.96
CA SER A 167 -23.80 5.92 -10.07
C SER A 167 -22.36 6.43 -10.03
N ALA A 168 -22.15 7.70 -9.62
CA ALA A 168 -20.81 8.24 -9.45
C ALA A 168 -20.02 7.49 -8.35
N ILE A 169 -20.66 7.15 -7.24
CA ILE A 169 -20.05 6.36 -6.15
C ILE A 169 -19.80 4.92 -6.58
N GLU A 170 -20.75 4.28 -7.26
CA GLU A 170 -20.54 2.94 -7.83
C GLU A 170 -19.33 2.94 -8.78
N LEU A 171 -19.15 4.00 -9.58
CA LEU A 171 -18.00 4.16 -10.44
C LEU A 171 -16.69 4.29 -9.63
N VAL A 172 -16.67 5.07 -8.54
CA VAL A 172 -15.51 5.15 -7.63
C VAL A 172 -15.20 3.77 -7.01
N LEU A 173 -16.23 3.07 -6.54
CA LEU A 173 -16.11 1.77 -5.87
C LEU A 173 -15.71 0.63 -6.82
N SER A 174 -16.04 0.74 -8.11
CA SER A 174 -15.70 -0.25 -9.13
C SER A 174 -14.19 -0.41 -9.37
N GLY A 175 -13.34 0.39 -8.71
CA GLY A 175 -11.89 0.23 -8.73
C GLY A 175 -11.25 0.54 -10.09
N VAL A 176 -11.99 1.19 -10.99
CA VAL A 176 -11.38 1.80 -12.18
C VAL A 176 -10.31 2.77 -11.66
N GLN A 177 -9.13 2.83 -12.31
CA GLN A 177 -7.92 3.62 -11.95
C GLN A 177 -8.12 5.16 -11.85
N CYS A 178 -9.35 5.58 -11.62
CA CYS A 178 -9.94 6.89 -11.75
C CYS A 178 -10.38 7.48 -10.40
N SER A 179 -9.91 6.88 -9.31
CA SER A 179 -10.65 6.86 -8.05
C SER A 179 -10.48 8.15 -7.22
N SER A 180 -9.30 8.79 -7.21
CA SER A 180 -9.06 9.93 -6.29
C SER A 180 -9.71 11.26 -6.72
N TRP A 181 -9.64 11.63 -8.01
CA TRP A 181 -10.24 12.88 -8.49
C TRP A 181 -11.76 12.80 -8.47
N LEU A 182 -12.32 11.70 -8.98
CA LEU A 182 -13.77 11.50 -8.96
C LEU A 182 -14.26 11.36 -7.51
N ALA A 183 -13.54 10.66 -6.64
CA ALA A 183 -13.88 10.64 -5.21
C ALA A 183 -13.88 12.06 -4.63
N LYS A 184 -12.86 12.88 -4.91
CA LYS A 184 -12.82 14.27 -4.46
C LYS A 184 -14.05 15.05 -4.94
N LEU A 185 -14.39 14.93 -6.23
CA LEU A 185 -15.54 15.62 -6.80
C LEU A 185 -16.87 15.14 -6.21
N VAL A 186 -17.03 13.83 -6.05
CA VAL A 186 -18.17 13.21 -5.34
C VAL A 186 -18.25 13.78 -3.93
N LEU A 187 -17.15 13.83 -3.20
CA LEU A 187 -17.11 14.33 -1.83
C LEU A 187 -17.38 15.84 -1.70
N GLU A 188 -17.05 16.62 -2.72
CA GLU A 188 -17.31 18.07 -2.76
C GLU A 188 -18.75 18.41 -3.18
N HIS A 189 -19.42 17.52 -3.92
CA HIS A 189 -20.65 17.88 -4.64
C HIS A 189 -21.83 16.92 -4.49
N CYS A 190 -21.65 15.71 -3.97
CA CYS A 190 -22.78 14.85 -3.65
C CYS A 190 -23.45 15.25 -2.33
N LEU A 191 -24.72 14.87 -2.21
CA LEU A 191 -25.38 14.81 -0.92
C LEU A 191 -24.76 13.67 -0.09
N ALA A 192 -24.01 14.09 0.92
CA ALA A 192 -24.14 13.64 2.29
C ALA A 192 -24.41 12.14 2.52
N ASP A 193 -25.67 11.69 2.42
CA ASP A 193 -26.13 10.30 2.61
C ASP A 193 -25.39 9.28 1.72
N SER A 194 -24.80 9.74 0.62
CA SER A 194 -24.18 8.88 -0.38
C SER A 194 -22.73 8.49 -0.03
N PHE A 195 -22.09 9.07 1.00
CA PHE A 195 -20.66 8.89 1.25
C PHE A 195 -20.28 7.63 2.04
N LEU A 196 -21.20 7.07 2.83
CA LEU A 196 -20.89 5.93 3.71
C LEU A 196 -20.24 4.75 2.99
N PRO A 197 -20.67 4.34 1.77
CA PRO A 197 -20.02 3.28 1.02
C PRO A 197 -18.53 3.55 0.73
N LEU A 198 -18.12 4.82 0.59
CA LEU A 198 -16.73 5.19 0.31
C LEU A 198 -15.79 4.93 1.50
N LEU A 199 -16.30 4.90 2.73
CA LEU A 199 -15.51 4.53 3.91
C LEU A 199 -15.01 3.08 3.85
N HIS A 200 -15.69 2.22 3.10
CA HIS A 200 -15.35 0.82 2.91
C HIS A 200 -14.60 0.55 1.59
N CYS A 201 -14.25 1.59 0.83
CA CYS A 201 -13.50 1.47 -0.41
C CYS A 201 -12.19 0.67 -0.20
N GLU A 202 -11.73 -0.08 -1.21
CA GLU A 202 -10.41 -0.74 -1.17
C GLU A 202 -9.24 0.25 -1.09
N ASP A 203 -9.41 1.47 -1.60
CA ASP A 203 -8.39 2.51 -1.58
C ASP A 203 -8.44 3.31 -0.26
N GLU A 204 -7.41 3.16 0.58
CA GLU A 204 -7.29 3.86 1.88
C GLU A 204 -7.36 5.38 1.73
N ARG A 205 -6.86 5.94 0.63
CA ARG A 205 -6.89 7.40 0.41
C ARG A 205 -8.30 7.92 0.21
N ILE A 206 -9.14 7.16 -0.49
CA ILE A 206 -10.54 7.52 -0.74
C ILE A 206 -11.36 7.40 0.52
N ALA A 207 -11.19 6.29 1.25
CA ALA A 207 -11.85 6.11 2.53
C ALA A 207 -11.48 7.26 3.50
N MET A 208 -10.23 7.71 3.48
CA MET A 208 -9.77 8.83 4.28
C MET A 208 -10.28 10.19 3.79
N MET A 209 -10.35 10.42 2.48
CA MET A 209 -11.01 11.62 1.94
C MET A 209 -12.48 11.66 2.38
N ALA A 210 -13.20 10.53 2.27
CA ALA A 210 -14.60 10.44 2.68
C ALA A 210 -14.78 10.72 4.17
N PHE A 211 -13.92 10.13 5.01
CA PHE A 211 -13.93 10.38 6.44
C PHE A 211 -13.70 11.86 6.78
N ASN A 212 -12.71 12.50 6.14
CA ASN A 212 -12.43 13.92 6.37
C ASN A 212 -13.58 14.83 5.95
N SER A 213 -14.26 14.51 4.84
CA SER A 213 -15.45 15.25 4.41
C SER A 213 -16.58 15.12 5.42
N ILE A 214 -16.87 13.90 5.89
CA ILE A 214 -17.88 13.66 6.94
C ILE A 214 -17.54 14.43 8.21
N ARG A 215 -16.27 14.39 8.65
CA ARG A 215 -15.81 15.13 9.84
C ARG A 215 -15.97 16.64 9.67
N SER A 216 -15.59 17.18 8.52
CA SER A 216 -15.72 18.62 8.23
C SER A 216 -17.18 19.08 8.25
N VAL A 217 -18.11 18.26 7.73
CA VAL A 217 -19.55 18.56 7.83
C VAL A 217 -20.02 18.40 9.27
N GLY A 218 -19.49 17.44 10.02
CA GLY A 218 -19.84 17.25 11.43
C GLY A 218 -19.46 18.41 12.33
N GLU A 219 -18.31 19.04 12.08
CA GLU A 219 -17.89 20.26 12.78
C GLU A 219 -18.84 21.45 12.54
N SER A 220 -19.60 21.43 11.43
CA SER A 220 -20.61 22.45 11.13
C SER A 220 -21.99 22.19 11.76
N GLY A 221 -22.20 21.04 12.41
CA GLY A 221 -23.44 20.68 13.11
C GLY A 221 -24.50 19.96 12.28
N ASN A 222 -24.21 19.64 11.01
CA ASN A 222 -25.19 19.13 10.05
C ASN A 222 -25.07 17.62 9.74
N LEU A 223 -24.65 16.79 10.70
CA LEU A 223 -24.50 15.33 10.48
C LEU A 223 -25.82 14.63 10.10
N ILE A 224 -26.94 15.16 10.58
CA ILE A 224 -28.28 14.65 10.27
C ILE A 224 -28.59 14.79 8.77
N GLU A 225 -28.07 15.84 8.11
CA GLU A 225 -28.21 16.02 6.66
C GLU A 225 -27.40 14.98 5.84
N LEU A 226 -26.48 14.26 6.50
CA LEU A 226 -25.74 13.12 5.94
C LEU A 226 -26.34 11.76 6.29
N GLY A 227 -27.52 11.72 6.91
CA GLY A 227 -28.12 10.48 7.39
C GLY A 227 -27.31 9.80 8.49
N ILE A 228 -26.41 10.56 9.14
CA ILE A 228 -25.59 10.10 10.26
C ILE A 228 -26.26 10.60 11.54
N ASP A 229 -27.20 9.80 12.03
CA ASP A 229 -27.92 10.09 13.28
C ASP A 229 -27.03 9.93 14.52
N ASP A 230 -26.02 9.06 14.43
CA ASP A 230 -25.10 8.73 15.53
C ASP A 230 -23.65 8.63 15.00
N PHE A 231 -22.97 9.78 14.97
CA PHE A 231 -21.55 9.83 14.60
C PHE A 231 -20.65 9.00 15.52
N PRO A 232 -20.85 8.95 16.85
CA PRO A 232 -20.19 7.97 17.71
C PRO A 232 -20.36 6.51 17.24
N ALA A 233 -21.55 6.09 16.81
CA ALA A 233 -21.75 4.75 16.26
C ALA A 233 -20.95 4.52 14.98
N LEU A 234 -20.93 5.50 14.06
CA LEU A 234 -20.11 5.42 12.86
C LEU A 234 -18.62 5.30 13.19
N LEU A 235 -18.11 6.13 14.10
CA LEU A 235 -16.71 6.07 14.53
C LEU A 235 -16.36 4.70 15.16
N ARG A 236 -17.29 4.12 15.94
CA ARG A 236 -17.13 2.76 16.50
C ARG A 236 -17.05 1.70 15.42
N GLU A 237 -17.89 1.78 14.38
CA GLU A 237 -17.81 0.89 13.23
C GLU A 237 -16.44 0.96 12.56
N LEU A 238 -15.91 2.18 12.41
CA LEU A 238 -14.62 2.42 11.78
C LEU A 238 -13.42 1.89 12.58
N PHE A 239 -13.57 1.57 13.88
CA PHE A 239 -12.51 0.90 14.65
C PHE A 239 -12.19 -0.49 14.10
N SER A 240 -13.14 -1.11 13.38
CA SER A 240 -12.95 -2.41 12.71
C SER A 240 -12.51 -2.27 11.25
N SER A 241 -12.23 -1.05 10.77
CA SER A 241 -11.81 -0.85 9.39
C SER A 241 -10.50 -1.59 9.07
N LYS A 242 -10.42 -2.16 7.86
CA LYS A 242 -9.19 -2.75 7.33
C LYS A 242 -8.05 -1.72 7.21
N HIS A 243 -8.42 -0.45 7.00
CA HIS A 243 -7.51 0.68 6.83
C HIS A 243 -6.96 1.14 8.16
N THR A 244 -5.65 1.36 8.22
CA THR A 244 -4.99 1.65 9.49
C THR A 244 -5.12 3.13 9.83
N GLU A 245 -4.96 4.00 8.84
CA GLU A 245 -5.07 5.44 9.04
C GLU A 245 -6.49 5.83 9.41
N LEU A 246 -7.49 5.21 8.78
CA LEU A 246 -8.91 5.41 9.10
C LEU A 246 -9.24 5.04 10.53
N ARG A 247 -8.74 3.92 11.04
CA ARG A 247 -8.91 3.53 12.45
C ARG A 247 -8.30 4.54 13.42
N VAL A 248 -7.08 4.98 13.12
CA VAL A 248 -6.36 5.96 13.97
C VAL A 248 -7.12 7.27 13.99
N GLU A 249 -7.62 7.73 12.86
CA GLU A 249 -8.33 9.01 12.77
C GLU A 249 -9.75 8.94 13.33
N ALA A 250 -10.44 7.82 13.16
CA ALA A 250 -11.72 7.57 13.83
C ALA A 250 -11.56 7.58 15.35
N LEU A 251 -10.54 6.89 15.89
CA LEU A 251 -10.22 6.95 17.31
C LEU A 251 -9.92 8.38 17.74
N ARG A 252 -9.02 9.09 17.04
CA ARG A 252 -8.68 10.49 17.37
C ARG A 252 -9.92 11.38 17.41
N SER A 253 -10.79 11.28 16.41
CA SER A 253 -12.02 12.07 16.31
C SER A 253 -13.00 11.75 17.43
N TYR A 254 -13.15 10.47 17.77
CA TYR A 254 -13.98 10.03 18.89
C TYR A 254 -13.50 10.66 20.21
N PHE A 255 -12.19 10.74 20.43
CA PHE A 255 -11.63 11.32 21.65
C PHE A 255 -11.68 12.84 21.70
N ALA A 256 -11.48 13.50 20.57
CA ALA A 256 -11.52 14.96 20.50
C ALA A 256 -12.93 15.51 20.76
N GLY A 257 -13.96 14.83 20.27
CA GLY A 257 -15.35 15.29 20.38
C GLY A 257 -16.06 14.96 21.70
N PHE A 258 -15.68 13.87 22.38
CA PHE A 258 -16.47 13.29 23.49
C PHE A 258 -15.75 13.30 24.84
N SER A 259 -14.75 14.17 25.02
CA SER A 259 -13.87 14.18 26.20
C SER A 259 -14.56 14.46 27.56
N ALA A 260 -15.81 14.93 27.57
CA ALA A 260 -16.50 15.35 28.80
C ALA A 260 -17.15 14.18 29.58
N ASN A 261 -17.58 13.12 28.91
CA ASN A 261 -18.17 11.93 29.55
C ASN A 261 -17.39 10.70 29.09
N ARG A 262 -16.33 10.36 29.82
CA ARG A 262 -15.65 9.05 29.68
C ARG A 262 -16.65 7.96 30.07
N SER A 263 -17.42 7.46 29.12
CA SER A 263 -18.22 6.26 29.34
C SER A 263 -17.28 5.08 29.60
N ASP A 264 -17.66 4.18 30.51
CA ASP A 264 -16.89 2.95 30.77
C ASP A 264 -16.66 2.14 29.48
N GLU A 265 -17.63 2.19 28.56
CA GLU A 265 -17.54 1.60 27.22
C GLU A 265 -16.32 2.10 26.43
N LEU A 266 -16.01 3.40 26.52
CA LEU A 266 -14.86 3.98 25.81
C LEU A 266 -13.52 3.50 26.39
N ALA A 267 -13.46 3.35 27.71
CA ALA A 267 -12.28 2.79 28.37
C ALA A 267 -12.04 1.34 27.90
N GLU A 268 -13.09 0.54 27.74
CA GLU A 268 -12.99 -0.83 27.22
C GLU A 268 -12.51 -0.87 25.76
N VAL A 269 -13.04 0.00 24.89
CA VAL A 269 -12.59 0.08 23.49
C VAL A 269 -11.10 0.46 23.40
N LEU A 270 -10.64 1.38 24.24
CA LEU A 270 -9.22 1.74 24.31
C LEU A 270 -8.36 0.58 24.82
N LYS A 271 -8.81 -0.13 25.85
CA LYS A 271 -8.13 -1.30 26.38
C LYS A 271 -7.97 -2.38 25.31
N GLU A 272 -9.01 -2.65 24.52
CA GLU A 272 -8.92 -3.57 23.38
C GLU A 272 -8.00 -3.01 22.27
N SER A 273 -8.02 -1.70 22.03
CA SER A 273 -7.18 -1.04 21.02
C SER A 273 -5.68 -1.10 21.36
N LEU A 274 -5.29 -1.25 22.63
CA LEU A 274 -3.90 -1.52 23.04
C LEU A 274 -3.34 -2.82 22.44
N PHE A 275 -4.21 -3.76 22.10
CA PHE A 275 -3.85 -5.06 21.52
C PHE A 275 -4.10 -5.13 20.01
N SER A 276 -4.36 -3.99 19.36
CA SER A 276 -4.47 -3.92 17.90
C SER A 276 -3.17 -4.37 17.21
N GLU A 277 -3.27 -5.10 16.10
CA GLU A 277 -2.10 -5.50 15.31
C GLU A 277 -1.31 -4.30 14.76
N ARG A 278 -1.95 -3.14 14.63
CA ARG A 278 -1.36 -1.92 14.05
C ARG A 278 -0.73 -1.03 15.11
N ALA A 279 0.55 -0.72 14.96
CA ALA A 279 1.31 0.06 15.93
C ALA A 279 0.76 1.48 16.19
N GLY A 280 0.24 2.16 15.15
CA GLY A 280 -0.34 3.51 15.28
C GLY A 280 -1.58 3.54 16.18
N VAL A 281 -2.47 2.55 16.04
CA VAL A 281 -3.66 2.40 16.89
C VAL A 281 -3.25 2.20 18.35
N ARG A 282 -2.27 1.31 18.59
CA ARG A 282 -1.76 1.06 19.95
C ARG A 282 -1.13 2.28 20.58
N ALA A 283 -0.31 3.03 19.84
CA ALA A 283 0.35 4.23 20.33
C ALA A 283 -0.68 5.32 20.71
N LEU A 284 -1.72 5.50 19.89
CA LEU A 284 -2.82 6.40 20.20
C LEU A 284 -3.61 5.94 21.44
N ALA A 285 -3.96 4.65 21.51
CA ALA A 285 -4.68 4.10 22.66
C ALA A 285 -3.89 4.28 23.97
N GLN A 286 -2.58 4.03 23.93
CA GLN A 286 -1.69 4.26 25.07
C GLN A 286 -1.67 5.74 25.50
N TYR A 287 -1.56 6.66 24.55
CA TYR A 287 -1.58 8.09 24.81
C TYR A 287 -2.89 8.54 25.48
N LEU A 288 -4.02 7.96 25.05
CA LEU A 288 -5.36 8.30 25.54
C LEU A 288 -5.69 7.65 26.89
N LEU A 289 -5.12 6.48 27.19
CA LEU A 289 -5.21 5.80 28.49
C LEU A 289 -4.25 6.39 29.54
N LYS A 290 -3.82 7.65 29.38
CA LYS A 290 -2.91 8.29 30.33
C LYS A 290 -3.54 8.33 31.74
N GLY A 291 -2.86 7.68 32.69
CA GLY A 291 -3.31 7.55 34.08
C GLY A 291 -3.76 6.13 34.45
N GLU A 292 -4.03 5.27 33.46
CA GLU A 292 -4.32 3.85 33.70
C GLU A 292 -3.03 3.06 33.94
N ASN A 293 -3.14 1.97 34.71
CA ASN A 293 -2.04 1.03 34.89
C ASN A 293 -1.94 0.10 33.67
N ILE A 294 -1.37 0.64 32.58
CA ILE A 294 -1.18 -0.07 31.32
C ILE A 294 -0.40 -1.38 31.52
N GLU A 295 0.55 -1.40 32.47
CA GLU A 295 1.29 -2.60 32.83
C GLU A 295 0.37 -3.71 33.32
N MET A 296 -0.55 -3.40 34.23
CA MET A 296 -1.54 -4.35 34.74
C MET A 296 -2.44 -4.90 33.62
N LEU A 297 -2.84 -4.06 32.66
CA LEU A 297 -3.66 -4.50 31.52
C LEU A 297 -2.93 -5.52 30.63
N PHE A 298 -1.66 -5.25 30.28
CA PHE A 298 -0.86 -6.20 29.49
C PHE A 298 -0.59 -7.50 30.26
N ARG A 299 -0.32 -7.42 31.57
CA ARG A 299 -0.12 -8.60 32.41
C ARG A 299 -1.38 -9.44 32.50
N ALA A 300 -2.53 -8.83 32.78
CA ALA A 300 -3.82 -9.52 32.83
C ALA A 300 -4.16 -10.20 31.50
N ARG A 301 -3.91 -9.51 30.36
CA ARG A 301 -4.10 -10.10 29.03
C ARG A 301 -3.15 -11.27 28.79
N LEU A 302 -1.87 -11.13 29.11
CA LEU A 302 -0.89 -12.22 28.94
C LEU A 302 -1.25 -13.43 29.81
N GLN A 303 -1.66 -13.21 31.06
CA GLN A 303 -2.10 -14.27 31.97
C GLN A 303 -3.35 -14.98 31.44
N ASN A 304 -4.34 -14.24 30.94
CA ASN A 304 -5.51 -14.82 30.30
C ASN A 304 -5.13 -15.66 29.06
N LEU A 305 -4.28 -15.12 28.18
CA LEU A 305 -3.83 -15.86 26.99
C LEU A 305 -3.02 -17.11 27.35
N SER A 306 -2.18 -17.05 28.39
CA SER A 306 -1.43 -18.20 28.89
C SER A 306 -2.38 -19.26 29.45
N HIS A 307 -3.36 -18.87 30.26
CA HIS A 307 -4.34 -19.80 30.83
C HIS A 307 -5.15 -20.52 29.75
N ARG A 308 -5.55 -19.80 28.71
CA ARG A 308 -6.24 -20.38 27.54
C ARG A 308 -5.36 -21.37 26.79
N LEU A 309 -4.06 -21.08 26.64
CA LEU A 309 -3.10 -22.03 26.07
C LEU A 309 -2.98 -23.31 26.92
N ASP A 310 -2.92 -23.18 28.24
CA ASP A 310 -2.84 -24.33 29.17
C ASP A 310 -4.12 -25.20 29.12
N GLN A 311 -5.26 -24.58 28.83
CA GLN A 311 -6.54 -25.25 28.61
C GLN A 311 -6.71 -25.81 27.19
N PHE A 312 -5.67 -25.74 26.35
CA PHE A 312 -5.71 -26.13 24.94
C PHE A 312 -6.76 -25.38 24.11
N GLU A 313 -7.16 -24.18 24.54
CA GLU A 313 -8.03 -23.33 23.75
C GLU A 313 -7.29 -22.70 22.56
N GLU A 314 -8.04 -22.39 21.50
CA GLU A 314 -7.48 -21.72 20.33
C GLU A 314 -7.13 -20.25 20.66
N VAL A 315 -5.83 -19.97 20.74
CA VAL A 315 -5.29 -18.61 20.87
C VAL A 315 -4.65 -18.18 19.56
N LYS A 316 -5.10 -17.05 19.01
CA LYS A 316 -4.52 -16.49 17.79
C LYS A 316 -3.06 -16.12 18.03
N VAL A 317 -2.18 -16.61 17.15
CA VAL A 317 -0.74 -16.30 17.18
C VAL A 317 -0.47 -14.80 17.17
N SER A 318 -1.28 -14.01 16.46
CA SER A 318 -1.09 -12.56 16.39
C SER A 318 -1.37 -11.86 17.73
N GLU A 319 -2.34 -12.31 18.52
CA GLU A 319 -2.65 -11.73 19.83
C GLU A 319 -1.46 -11.88 20.80
N LEU A 320 -0.88 -13.08 20.89
CA LEU A 320 0.31 -13.35 21.69
C LEU A 320 1.49 -12.48 21.27
N VAL A 321 1.76 -12.41 19.96
CA VAL A 321 2.86 -11.62 19.41
C VAL A 321 2.68 -10.13 19.70
N VAL A 322 1.46 -9.60 19.53
CA VAL A 322 1.17 -8.19 19.83
C VAL A 322 1.35 -7.91 21.31
N CYS A 323 0.77 -8.73 22.19
CA CYS A 323 0.89 -8.59 23.63
C CYS A 323 2.36 -8.54 24.08
N LEU A 324 3.16 -9.52 23.67
CA LEU A 324 4.60 -9.59 24.00
C LEU A 324 5.40 -8.41 23.40
N SER A 325 5.11 -8.05 22.15
CA SER A 325 5.80 -6.92 21.49
C SER A 325 5.51 -5.60 22.19
N CYS A 326 4.28 -5.40 22.65
CA CYS A 326 3.88 -4.23 23.41
C CYS A 326 4.56 -4.15 24.77
N MET A 327 4.67 -5.27 25.49
CA MET A 327 5.37 -5.29 26.78
C MET A 327 6.78 -4.72 26.63
N LYS A 328 7.52 -5.19 25.63
CA LYS A 328 8.88 -4.68 25.36
C LYS A 328 8.87 -3.25 24.81
N GLN A 329 7.90 -2.85 23.97
CA GLN A 329 7.78 -1.47 23.47
C GLN A 329 7.56 -0.47 24.61
N PHE A 330 6.78 -0.85 25.62
CA PHE A 330 6.42 0.01 26.75
C PHE A 330 7.32 -0.17 27.96
N GLY A 331 8.39 -0.94 27.83
CA GLY A 331 9.35 -1.15 28.92
C GLY A 331 8.83 -2.01 30.08
N LEU A 332 7.75 -2.77 29.85
CA LEU A 332 7.10 -3.59 30.86
C LEU A 332 7.88 -4.87 31.14
N THR A 333 7.83 -5.31 32.38
CA THR A 333 8.45 -6.57 32.81
C THR A 333 7.38 -7.59 33.21
N VAL A 334 7.71 -8.86 33.03
CA VAL A 334 6.95 -10.00 33.53
C VAL A 334 7.57 -10.33 34.88
N GLU A 335 6.76 -10.35 35.92
CA GLU A 335 7.23 -10.67 37.28
C GLU A 335 7.55 -12.16 37.43
N ASN A 336 6.73 -13.02 36.82
CA ASN A 336 6.94 -14.46 36.83
C ASN A 336 7.56 -14.94 35.52
N GLU A 337 8.87 -15.25 35.55
CA GLU A 337 9.60 -15.84 34.42
C GLU A 337 8.96 -17.16 33.93
N GLU A 338 8.26 -17.89 34.81
CA GLU A 338 7.52 -19.10 34.45
C GLU A 338 6.43 -18.84 33.41
N MET A 339 5.89 -17.62 33.33
CA MET A 339 4.91 -17.26 32.29
C MET A 339 5.53 -17.19 30.89
N LEU A 340 6.83 -16.90 30.79
CA LEU A 340 7.51 -16.83 29.49
C LEU A 340 7.92 -18.22 28.99
N GLU A 341 8.15 -19.18 29.87
CA GLU A 341 8.72 -20.47 29.51
C GLU A 341 7.85 -21.27 28.51
N PRO A 342 6.51 -21.39 28.67
CA PRO A 342 5.66 -22.00 27.65
C PRO A 342 5.72 -21.26 26.30
N LEU A 343 5.85 -19.93 26.33
CA LEU A 343 5.88 -19.07 25.15
C LEU A 343 7.21 -19.16 24.41
N LEU A 344 8.31 -19.40 25.13
CA LEU A 344 9.64 -19.69 24.57
C LEU A 344 9.70 -21.03 23.84
N MET A 345 8.79 -21.96 24.16
CA MET A 345 8.67 -23.28 23.52
C MET A 345 7.48 -23.40 22.57
N HIS A 346 6.75 -22.30 22.34
CA HIS A 346 5.54 -22.27 21.52
C HIS A 346 5.80 -22.72 20.07
N SER A 347 4.86 -23.43 19.44
CA SER A 347 5.01 -23.97 18.07
C SER A 347 5.32 -22.91 17.01
N SER A 348 4.71 -21.72 17.14
CA SER A 348 4.96 -20.55 16.28
C SER A 348 6.28 -19.84 16.62
N ALA A 349 7.19 -19.79 15.65
CA ALA A 349 8.44 -19.02 15.73
C ALA A 349 8.24 -17.51 15.98
N SER A 350 7.06 -16.97 15.63
CA SER A 350 6.74 -15.56 15.89
C SER A 350 6.55 -15.29 17.38
N VAL A 351 5.85 -16.21 18.06
CA VAL A 351 5.60 -16.11 19.50
C VAL A 351 6.90 -16.28 20.27
N ARG A 352 7.68 -17.31 19.93
CA ARG A 352 9.00 -17.53 20.54
C ARG A 352 9.93 -16.33 20.37
N ALA A 353 10.01 -15.75 19.16
CA ALA A 353 10.82 -14.57 18.93
C ALA A 353 10.37 -13.37 19.78
N ALA A 354 9.06 -13.12 19.90
CA ALA A 354 8.53 -12.06 20.74
C ALA A 354 8.81 -12.32 22.23
N ALA A 355 8.68 -13.57 22.69
CA ALA A 355 8.98 -13.98 24.06
C ALA A 355 10.47 -13.83 24.39
N PHE A 356 11.37 -14.26 23.51
CA PHE A 356 12.81 -14.02 23.66
C PHE A 356 13.14 -12.53 23.71
N GLU A 357 12.50 -11.70 22.88
CA GLU A 357 12.74 -10.26 22.90
C GLU A 357 12.33 -9.62 24.23
N VAL A 358 11.24 -10.10 24.86
CA VAL A 358 10.81 -9.67 26.20
C VAL A 358 11.80 -10.16 27.27
N ALA A 359 12.21 -11.43 27.24
CA ALA A 359 13.16 -12.01 28.19
C ALA A 359 14.52 -11.28 28.15
N LEU A 360 15.09 -11.12 26.95
CA LEU A 360 16.37 -10.42 26.75
C LEU A 360 16.29 -8.96 27.23
N PHE A 361 15.18 -8.27 26.94
CA PHE A 361 14.96 -6.91 27.40
C PHE A 361 14.91 -6.81 28.93
N GLN A 362 14.24 -7.75 29.61
CA GLN A 362 14.19 -7.79 31.07
C GLN A 362 15.57 -8.01 31.68
N CYS A 363 16.34 -8.97 31.18
CA CYS A 363 17.70 -9.23 31.69
C CYS A 363 18.61 -8.02 31.49
N LEU A 364 18.50 -7.29 30.37
CA LEU A 364 19.26 -6.06 30.11
C LEU A 364 18.94 -4.95 31.12
N ASN A 365 17.65 -4.76 31.41
CA ASN A 365 17.19 -3.75 32.38
C ASN A 365 17.58 -4.11 33.82
N ARG A 366 17.51 -5.39 34.18
CA ARG A 366 17.86 -5.90 35.51
C ARG A 366 19.37 -6.08 35.71
N GLY A 367 20.18 -5.99 34.66
CA GLY A 367 21.62 -6.22 34.74
C GLY A 367 22.01 -7.69 34.95
N GLN A 368 21.16 -8.64 34.56
CA GLN A 368 21.36 -10.08 34.76
C GLN A 368 22.11 -10.68 33.57
N GLU A 369 23.44 -10.51 33.53
CA GLU A 369 24.29 -10.95 32.42
C GLU A 369 24.18 -12.45 32.13
N ASP A 370 24.27 -13.31 33.14
CA ASP A 370 24.23 -14.77 32.95
C ASP A 370 22.91 -15.25 32.35
N GLN A 371 21.78 -14.72 32.84
CA GLN A 371 20.45 -15.05 32.31
C GLN A 371 20.26 -14.49 30.89
N PHE A 372 20.75 -13.27 30.64
CA PHE A 372 20.74 -12.68 29.30
C PHE A 372 21.48 -13.59 28.31
N LEU A 373 22.69 -14.02 28.65
CA LEU A 373 23.49 -14.90 27.80
C LEU A 373 22.80 -16.25 27.61
N ALA A 374 22.20 -16.82 28.66
CA ALA A 374 21.42 -18.06 28.56
C ALA A 374 20.25 -17.94 27.56
N PHE A 375 19.43 -16.88 27.66
CA PHE A 375 18.35 -16.64 26.71
C PHE A 375 18.85 -16.34 25.30
N LEU A 376 19.94 -15.58 25.16
CA LEU A 376 20.53 -15.24 23.87
C LEU A 376 20.98 -16.50 23.12
N TYR A 377 21.67 -17.40 23.80
CA TYR A 377 22.12 -18.66 23.21
C TYR A 377 20.95 -19.60 22.91
N ARG A 378 19.95 -19.70 23.80
CA ARG A 378 18.73 -20.47 23.52
C ARG A 378 17.96 -19.91 22.31
N CYS A 379 17.95 -18.59 22.14
CA CYS A 379 17.35 -17.91 20.99
C CYS A 379 18.09 -18.21 19.68
N LEU A 380 19.43 -18.35 19.73
CA LEU A 380 20.24 -18.82 18.60
C LEU A 380 20.01 -20.31 18.31
N GLU A 381 19.88 -21.15 19.35
CA GLU A 381 19.61 -22.59 19.24
C GLU A 381 18.25 -22.90 18.60
N ASP A 382 17.25 -22.03 18.81
CA ASP A 382 15.92 -22.16 18.19
C ASP A 382 15.99 -22.37 16.67
N GLY A 383 16.97 -21.73 16.01
CA GLY A 383 17.25 -21.93 14.59
C GLY A 383 16.20 -21.34 13.64
N SER A 384 15.08 -20.78 14.13
CA SER A 384 14.13 -20.08 13.29
C SER A 384 14.67 -18.71 12.88
N GLY A 385 14.35 -18.26 11.67
CA GLY A 385 14.81 -16.97 11.17
C GLY A 385 14.36 -15.77 12.01
N LYS A 386 13.21 -15.88 12.71
CA LYS A 386 12.66 -14.81 13.55
C LYS A 386 13.42 -14.71 14.87
N CYS A 387 13.66 -15.82 15.57
CA CYS A 387 14.45 -15.86 16.80
C CYS A 387 15.90 -15.46 16.54
N ILE A 388 16.50 -15.97 15.46
CA ILE A 388 17.83 -15.56 15.02
C ILE A 388 17.95 -14.03 14.85
N LYS A 389 16.96 -13.40 14.21
CA LYS A 389 16.94 -11.94 14.04
C LYS A 389 16.89 -11.19 15.37
N VAL A 390 16.13 -11.71 16.34
CA VAL A 390 16.08 -11.19 17.72
C VAL A 390 17.45 -11.33 18.38
N ALA A 391 18.06 -12.52 18.35
CA ALA A 391 19.36 -12.75 18.94
C ALA A 391 20.44 -11.79 18.38
N ILE A 392 20.52 -11.63 17.06
CA ILE A 392 21.53 -10.75 16.44
C ILE A 392 21.36 -9.29 16.87
N LYS A 393 20.12 -8.83 17.00
CA LYS A 393 19.84 -7.46 17.48
C LYS A 393 20.47 -7.21 18.85
N HIS A 394 20.59 -8.24 19.67
CA HIS A 394 21.11 -8.19 21.03
C HIS A 394 22.58 -8.63 21.14
N LEU A 395 23.25 -8.99 20.04
CA LEU A 395 24.69 -9.31 20.05
C LEU A 395 25.57 -8.08 20.37
N ASP A 396 25.11 -6.88 20.01
CA ASP A 396 25.79 -5.61 20.31
C ASP A 396 25.33 -5.02 21.66
N SER A 397 24.94 -5.88 22.60
CA SER A 397 24.57 -5.44 23.95
C SER A 397 25.79 -5.05 24.79
N LYS A 398 25.55 -4.43 25.95
CA LYS A 398 26.60 -4.09 26.93
C LYS A 398 27.29 -5.30 27.57
N PHE A 399 26.77 -6.51 27.37
CA PHE A 399 27.28 -7.74 27.99
C PHE A 399 28.31 -8.44 27.11
N ALA A 400 29.25 -9.16 27.74
CA ALA A 400 30.31 -9.84 27.02
C ALA A 400 29.77 -11.12 26.36
N VAL A 401 29.50 -11.05 25.05
CA VAL A 401 29.05 -12.22 24.29
C VAL A 401 30.23 -13.10 23.90
N ASP A 402 30.15 -14.40 24.22
CA ASP A 402 31.09 -15.41 23.73
C ASP A 402 30.81 -15.70 22.25
N PHE A 403 31.48 -14.95 21.39
CA PHE A 403 31.40 -15.12 19.95
C PHE A 403 31.93 -16.47 19.46
N LYS A 404 32.74 -17.20 20.23
CA LYS A 404 33.13 -18.57 19.88
C LYS A 404 31.91 -19.48 19.96
N ARG A 405 31.07 -19.30 20.99
CA ARG A 405 29.79 -20.01 21.12
C ARG A 405 28.80 -19.61 20.04
N VAL A 406 28.69 -18.31 19.72
CA VAL A 406 27.88 -17.82 18.59
C VAL A 406 28.33 -18.45 17.27
N ALA A 407 29.64 -18.45 16.99
CA ALA A 407 30.21 -19.09 15.82
C ALA A 407 29.92 -20.60 15.79
N GLY A 408 29.94 -21.27 16.94
CA GLY A 408 29.52 -22.66 17.08
C GLY A 408 28.07 -22.90 16.65
N TYR A 409 27.15 -21.99 16.97
CA TYR A 409 25.76 -22.09 16.50
C TYR A 409 25.62 -21.84 14.99
N ILE A 410 26.39 -20.89 14.44
CA ILE A 410 26.49 -20.66 12.99
C ILE A 410 27.21 -21.81 12.27
N GLN A 411 27.77 -22.78 12.99
CA GLN A 411 28.44 -23.96 12.43
C GLN A 411 27.64 -25.27 12.58
N ARG A 412 26.41 -25.26 13.10
CA ARG A 412 25.55 -26.45 13.24
C ARG A 412 24.48 -26.60 12.13
N GLU A 413 24.43 -27.76 11.47
CA GLU A 413 23.60 -28.09 10.30
C GLU A 413 22.05 -27.93 10.44
N PRO A 414 21.32 -27.77 9.31
CA PRO A 414 21.80 -27.41 7.97
C PRO A 414 21.87 -25.88 7.83
N LEU A 415 23.06 -25.38 7.52
CA LEU A 415 23.51 -24.01 7.79
C LEU A 415 23.26 -23.03 6.68
N ALA A 416 23.36 -23.45 5.43
CA ALA A 416 23.29 -22.53 4.29
C ALA A 416 22.02 -21.66 4.34
N LYS A 417 20.87 -22.26 4.66
CA LYS A 417 19.59 -21.54 4.78
C LYS A 417 19.53 -20.61 6.01
N ARG A 418 20.23 -20.94 7.11
CA ARG A 418 20.28 -20.12 8.34
C ARG A 418 21.28 -18.98 8.19
N SER A 419 22.48 -19.26 7.70
CA SER A 419 23.52 -18.29 7.36
C SER A 419 23.01 -17.21 6.42
N LEU A 420 22.22 -17.58 5.41
CA LEU A 420 21.57 -16.62 4.52
C LEU A 420 20.61 -15.66 5.23
N LYS A 421 19.89 -16.11 6.25
CA LYS A 421 19.00 -15.27 7.07
C LYS A 421 19.77 -14.38 8.05
N LEU A 422 20.97 -14.80 8.46
CA LEU A 422 21.87 -14.04 9.30
C LEU A 422 22.53 -12.85 8.56
N MET A 423 22.80 -13.00 7.25
CA MET A 423 23.61 -12.05 6.48
C MET A 423 23.19 -10.57 6.57
N PRO A 424 21.90 -10.19 6.40
CA PRO A 424 21.49 -8.77 6.49
C PRO A 424 21.68 -8.15 7.87
N HIS A 425 21.94 -8.97 8.88
CA HIS A 425 22.04 -8.56 10.26
C HIS A 425 23.48 -8.61 10.79
N LEU A 426 24.34 -9.46 10.24
CA LEU A 426 25.78 -9.45 10.57
C LEU A 426 26.44 -8.11 10.24
N SER A 427 25.94 -7.36 9.26
CA SER A 427 26.43 -6.01 8.94
C SER A 427 26.15 -4.96 10.01
N LYS A 428 25.38 -5.30 11.06
CA LYS A 428 25.09 -4.42 12.21
C LYS A 428 26.03 -4.65 13.39
N LEU A 429 26.80 -5.74 13.38
CA LEU A 429 27.81 -5.99 14.40
C LEU A 429 28.98 -5.03 14.21
N ASP A 430 29.82 -4.91 15.23
CA ASP A 430 31.13 -4.29 15.09
C ASP A 430 31.85 -4.82 13.85
N PHE A 431 32.54 -3.92 13.16
CA PHE A 431 33.18 -4.19 11.88
C PHE A 431 34.02 -5.48 11.94
N TRP A 432 34.85 -5.64 12.97
CA TRP A 432 35.75 -6.80 13.06
C TRP A 432 35.04 -8.07 13.51
N GLN A 433 34.02 -7.96 14.36
CA GLN A 433 33.19 -9.08 14.76
C GLN A 433 32.47 -9.70 13.56
N ALA A 434 31.92 -8.85 12.67
CA ALA A 434 31.21 -9.27 11.47
C ALA A 434 32.11 -10.13 10.56
N LEU A 435 33.39 -9.77 10.37
CA LEU A 435 34.31 -10.50 9.49
C LEU A 435 34.47 -11.96 9.92
N SER A 436 34.70 -12.20 11.21
CA SER A 436 34.87 -13.57 11.72
C SER A 436 33.64 -14.44 11.43
N LEU A 437 32.44 -13.91 11.67
CA LEU A 437 31.18 -14.61 11.43
C LEU A 437 30.87 -14.80 9.94
N LEU A 438 31.25 -13.85 9.08
CA LEU A 438 31.15 -13.99 7.62
C LEU A 438 32.05 -15.13 7.12
N LEU A 439 33.29 -15.22 7.60
CA LEU A 439 34.22 -16.29 7.24
C LEU A 439 33.74 -17.66 7.73
N PHE A 440 33.21 -17.75 8.97
CA PHE A 440 32.58 -18.97 9.47
C PHE A 440 31.36 -19.37 8.64
N SER A 441 30.51 -18.40 8.27
CA SER A 441 29.34 -18.62 7.43
C SER A 441 29.74 -19.10 6.03
N PHE A 442 30.83 -18.56 5.46
CA PHE A 442 31.33 -18.98 4.16
C PHE A 442 31.76 -20.44 4.18
N ASN A 443 32.51 -20.84 5.22
CA ASN A 443 32.89 -22.25 5.37
C ASN A 443 31.68 -23.16 5.51
N ALA A 444 30.69 -22.77 6.31
CA ALA A 444 29.44 -23.53 6.43
C ALA A 444 28.73 -23.68 5.06
N ALA A 445 28.69 -22.62 4.25
CA ALA A 445 28.15 -22.70 2.90
C ALA A 445 28.99 -23.58 1.94
N CYS A 446 30.30 -23.68 2.16
CA CYS A 446 31.16 -24.63 1.45
C CYS A 446 30.86 -26.08 1.82
N LEU A 447 30.66 -26.38 3.11
CA LEU A 447 30.34 -27.73 3.59
C LEU A 447 28.97 -28.20 3.08
N ASP A 448 27.98 -27.30 3.07
CA ASP A 448 26.62 -27.58 2.57
C ASP A 448 26.49 -27.54 1.04
N ASP A 449 27.59 -27.29 0.32
CA ASP A 449 27.65 -27.05 -1.12
C ASP A 449 26.59 -26.05 -1.66
N SER A 450 26.31 -24.99 -0.89
CA SER A 450 25.27 -24.03 -1.23
C SER A 450 25.81 -22.82 -1.99
N ASP A 451 25.76 -22.87 -3.33
CA ASP A 451 26.28 -21.80 -4.18
C ASP A 451 25.61 -20.43 -4.00
N ASP A 452 24.30 -20.37 -3.74
CA ASP A 452 23.61 -19.11 -3.44
C ASP A 452 24.13 -18.49 -2.13
N ALA A 453 24.35 -19.32 -1.10
CA ALA A 453 24.92 -18.86 0.16
C ALA A 453 26.36 -18.35 -0.03
N LYS A 454 27.21 -19.12 -0.73
CA LYS A 454 28.59 -18.69 -1.07
C LYS A 454 28.58 -17.33 -1.78
N LYS A 455 27.77 -17.16 -2.82
CA LYS A 455 27.66 -15.91 -3.60
C LYS A 455 27.25 -14.71 -2.74
N ARG A 456 26.22 -14.87 -1.90
CA ARG A 456 25.76 -13.76 -1.03
C ARG A 456 26.76 -13.41 0.06
N ILE A 457 27.44 -14.40 0.65
CA ILE A 457 28.48 -14.15 1.66
C ILE A 457 29.68 -13.44 1.02
N VAL A 458 30.05 -13.80 -0.21
CA VAL A 458 31.06 -13.09 -1.01
C VAL A 458 30.70 -11.61 -1.20
N VAL A 459 29.43 -11.30 -1.54
CA VAL A 459 28.96 -9.91 -1.64
C VAL A 459 29.08 -9.18 -0.28
N CYS A 460 28.76 -9.85 0.82
CA CYS A 460 28.91 -9.27 2.16
C CYS A 460 30.39 -9.01 2.53
N LEU A 461 31.30 -9.94 2.23
CA LEU A 461 32.75 -9.77 2.44
C LEU A 461 33.31 -8.64 1.58
N ASP A 462 32.87 -8.52 0.33
CA ASP A 462 33.27 -7.42 -0.54
C ASP A 462 32.75 -6.05 -0.04
N ASN A 463 31.48 -6.00 0.38
CA ASN A 463 30.92 -4.80 1.01
C ASN A 463 31.64 -4.44 2.32
N TRP A 464 32.06 -5.44 3.09
CA TRP A 464 32.87 -5.25 4.29
C TRP A 464 34.22 -4.61 3.95
N LEU A 465 34.94 -5.14 2.96
CA LEU A 465 36.20 -4.58 2.46
C LEU A 465 36.03 -3.12 2.00
N ARG A 466 34.96 -2.84 1.25
CA ARG A 466 34.66 -1.46 0.79
C ARG A 466 34.36 -0.51 1.94
N LYS A 467 33.64 -0.97 2.97
CA LYS A 467 33.32 -0.16 4.16
C LYS A 467 34.54 0.15 5.03
N ARG A 468 35.60 -0.66 5.00
CA ARG A 468 36.83 -0.45 5.79
C ARG A 468 37.34 0.99 5.68
N ASN A 469 37.44 1.49 4.45
CA ASN A 469 38.01 2.83 4.17
C ASN A 469 37.16 3.97 4.77
N SER A 470 35.91 3.68 5.16
CA SER A 470 34.99 4.64 5.77
C SER A 470 34.79 4.43 7.27
N SER A 471 35.21 3.30 7.85
CA SER A 471 35.04 3.00 9.27
C SER A 471 36.29 3.38 10.05
N PHE A 472 36.24 4.45 10.84
CA PHE A 472 37.30 4.84 11.79
C PHE A 472 37.29 4.01 13.09
N VAL A 473 36.67 2.83 13.09
CA VAL A 473 36.53 1.98 14.28
C VAL A 473 37.85 1.27 14.53
N ARG A 474 38.51 1.59 15.65
CA ARG A 474 39.73 0.89 16.07
C ARG A 474 39.41 -0.58 16.35
N PRO A 475 40.18 -1.54 15.81
CA PRO A 475 39.94 -2.94 16.05
C PRO A 475 40.07 -3.31 17.53
N ASN A 476 39.13 -4.10 18.03
CA ASN A 476 39.39 -4.91 19.21
C ASN A 476 40.40 -6.02 18.82
N GLN A 477 41.56 -6.06 19.50
CA GLN A 477 42.61 -7.05 19.26
C GLN A 477 42.09 -8.50 19.30
N GLU A 478 41.15 -8.79 20.20
CA GLU A 478 40.53 -10.12 20.28
C GLU A 478 39.69 -10.44 19.03
N ALA A 479 38.96 -9.44 18.49
CA ALA A 479 38.17 -9.60 17.28
C ALA A 479 39.07 -9.80 16.03
N VAL A 480 40.19 -9.08 15.94
CA VAL A 480 41.20 -9.27 14.89
C VAL A 480 41.81 -10.66 14.95
N GLN A 481 42.21 -11.12 16.15
CA GLN A 481 42.74 -12.46 16.34
C GLN A 481 41.73 -13.54 15.93
N ARG A 482 40.45 -13.37 16.27
CA ARG A 482 39.36 -14.27 15.85
C ARG A 482 39.17 -14.27 14.33
N ALA A 483 39.13 -13.09 13.71
CA ALA A 483 39.01 -12.96 12.26
C ALA A 483 40.20 -13.61 11.54
N ARG A 484 41.42 -13.44 12.07
CA ARG A 484 42.64 -14.08 11.55
C ARG A 484 42.62 -15.60 11.70
N ALA A 485 42.19 -16.11 12.86
CA ALA A 485 42.03 -17.54 13.08
C ALA A 485 41.02 -18.15 12.09
N ALA A 486 39.89 -17.47 11.85
CA ALA A 486 38.91 -17.86 10.85
C ALA A 486 39.49 -17.79 9.43
N PHE A 487 40.21 -16.72 9.09
CA PHE A 487 40.83 -16.53 7.78
C PHE A 487 41.90 -17.59 7.47
N ASN A 488 42.78 -17.90 8.43
CA ASN A 488 43.80 -18.94 8.26
C ASN A 488 43.16 -20.32 8.03
N ARG A 489 42.03 -20.57 8.66
CA ARG A 489 41.31 -21.85 8.55
C ARG A 489 40.52 -21.97 7.26
N PHE A 490 39.88 -20.90 6.79
CA PHE A 490 38.87 -20.96 5.72
C PHE A 490 39.18 -20.11 4.48
N GLY A 491 40.14 -19.19 4.58
CA GLY A 491 40.49 -18.25 3.53
C GLY A 491 41.04 -18.91 2.26
N LYS A 492 41.50 -20.17 2.35
CA LYS A 492 41.92 -20.95 1.18
C LYS A 492 40.78 -21.26 0.20
N ASN A 493 39.53 -21.25 0.67
CA ASN A 493 38.35 -21.52 -0.15
C ASN A 493 37.80 -20.24 -0.80
N LEU A 494 38.33 -19.06 -0.47
CA LEU A 494 37.95 -17.80 -1.09
C LEU A 494 38.67 -17.62 -2.43
N SER A 495 38.04 -16.90 -3.36
CA SER A 495 38.71 -16.45 -4.58
C SER A 495 39.89 -15.52 -4.24
N GLU A 496 40.93 -15.53 -5.08
CA GLU A 496 42.09 -14.64 -4.91
C GLU A 496 41.69 -13.16 -4.80
N SER A 497 40.65 -12.75 -5.54
CA SER A 497 40.09 -11.39 -5.52
C SER A 497 39.61 -10.92 -4.14
N LEU A 498 39.16 -11.84 -3.28
CA LEU A 498 38.78 -11.51 -1.89
C LEU A 498 39.89 -11.85 -0.90
N ARG A 499 40.60 -12.94 -1.14
CA ARG A 499 41.63 -13.46 -0.23
C ARG A 499 42.78 -12.47 -0.06
N VAL A 500 43.33 -11.96 -1.15
CA VAL A 500 44.51 -11.07 -1.12
C VAL A 500 44.20 -9.76 -0.36
N PRO A 501 43.09 -9.05 -0.64
CA PRO A 501 42.73 -7.87 0.15
C PRO A 501 42.50 -8.17 1.64
N LEU A 502 41.80 -9.26 1.97
CA LEU A 502 41.55 -9.64 3.37
C LEU A 502 42.85 -9.96 4.12
N GLU A 503 43.79 -10.65 3.47
CA GLU A 503 45.11 -10.95 4.03
C GLU A 503 45.90 -9.67 4.31
N ALA A 504 45.91 -8.74 3.37
CA ALA A 504 46.56 -7.44 3.54
C ALA A 504 45.95 -6.63 4.70
N VAL A 505 44.61 -6.61 4.80
CA VAL A 505 43.89 -5.95 5.89
C VAL A 505 44.25 -6.55 7.24
N LEU A 506 44.23 -7.88 7.36
CA LEU A 506 44.56 -8.56 8.61
C LEU A 506 46.03 -8.36 8.98
N ALA A 507 46.95 -8.32 8.02
CA ALA A 507 48.38 -8.11 8.24
C ALA A 507 48.72 -6.68 8.72
N GLN A 508 47.98 -5.66 8.27
CA GLN A 508 48.20 -4.26 8.68
C GLN A 508 47.88 -4.01 10.16
N GLU A 509 46.89 -4.71 10.73
CA GLU A 509 46.54 -4.54 12.15
C GLU A 509 47.51 -5.26 13.12
N GLN A 510 48.60 -5.83 12.60
CA GLN A 510 49.64 -6.50 13.38
C GLN A 510 50.80 -5.57 13.77
N SER A 511 50.97 -4.47 13.03
CA SER A 511 51.93 -3.39 13.29
C SER A 511 51.28 -2.31 14.15
#